data_AF-A0A5D3C0G7-F1
#
_entry.id   AF-A0A5D3C0G7-F1
#
_cell.length_a   1.000
_cell.length_b   1.000
_cell.length_c   1.000
_cell.angle_alpha   90.00
_cell.angle_beta   90.00
_cell.angle_gamma   90.00
#
_symmetry.space_group_name_H-M   'P 1'
#
loop_
_entity.id
_entity.type
_entity.pdbx_description
1 polymer ?
#
loop_
_entity_poly.entity_id
_entity_poly.type
_entity_poly.pdbx_seq_one_letter_code
_entity_poly.pdbx_strand_id
1 'polypeptide(L)'
;MCLLESFASGIHEELESIGFVKWSRAYSQRRRYNVMTTNISEGLNSVMLKARELAICSMLEVMPMMLQRWFFERRNEVDYQVTDFTKTIEGILKEQIERSRSMKVNPANNMKYQVIDRTS
;
A
#
# COMPACT_ATOMS: atom_id res chain seq x y z
N MET A 1 16.38 -19.33 -12.13
CA MET A 1 15.58 -20.41 -12.76
C MET A 1 16.43 -21.63 -13.12
N CYS A 2 17.77 -21.52 -13.27
CA CYS A 2 18.65 -22.65 -13.64
C CYS A 2 18.96 -23.68 -12.53
N LEU A 3 18.53 -23.51 -11.28
CA LEU A 3 18.87 -24.43 -10.19
C LEU A 3 17.87 -25.58 -9.99
N LEU A 4 16.67 -25.49 -10.58
CA LEU A 4 15.66 -26.56 -10.48
C LEU A 4 15.81 -27.61 -11.59
N GLU A 5 16.39 -27.24 -12.73
CA GLU A 5 16.57 -28.13 -13.88
C GLU A 5 17.61 -29.23 -13.62
N SER A 6 18.54 -29.03 -12.69
CA SER A 6 19.63 -29.98 -12.41
C SER A 6 19.29 -31.07 -11.38
N PHE A 7 18.19 -30.93 -10.63
CA PHE A 7 17.89 -31.83 -9.50
C PHE A 7 16.79 -32.87 -9.81
N ALA A 8 15.92 -32.60 -10.79
CA ALA A 8 14.92 -33.58 -11.25
C ALA A 8 14.39 -33.20 -12.63
N SER A 9 14.82 -33.93 -13.65
CA SER A 9 14.24 -33.86 -14.99
C SER A 9 12.78 -34.28 -14.94
N GLY A 10 11.85 -33.38 -15.25
CA GLY A 10 10.40 -33.63 -15.28
C GLY A 10 9.57 -32.80 -14.29
N ILE A 11 10.18 -32.27 -13.21
CA ILE A 11 9.45 -31.39 -12.27
C ILE A 11 8.99 -30.10 -12.97
N HIS A 12 9.78 -29.60 -13.92
CA HIS A 12 9.41 -28.41 -14.68
C HIS A 12 8.12 -28.63 -15.48
N GLU A 13 8.03 -29.73 -16.23
CA GLU A 13 6.88 -30.09 -17.05
C GLU A 13 5.63 -30.33 -16.17
N GLU A 14 5.81 -30.95 -15.02
CA GLU A 14 4.73 -31.19 -14.06
C GLU A 14 4.23 -29.87 -13.44
N LEU A 15 5.13 -28.99 -13.01
CA LEU A 15 4.78 -27.66 -12.49
C LEU A 15 4.14 -26.76 -13.55
N GLU A 16 4.58 -26.83 -14.80
CA GLU A 16 3.92 -26.14 -15.91
C GLU A 16 2.50 -26.67 -16.12
N SER A 17 2.29 -27.99 -16.07
CA SER A 17 0.96 -28.60 -16.21
C SER A 17 -0.01 -28.20 -15.08
N ILE A 18 0.50 -28.07 -13.85
CA ILE A 18 -0.27 -27.63 -12.67
C ILE A 18 -0.67 -26.15 -12.81
N GLY A 19 0.15 -25.37 -13.50
CA GLY A 19 -0.03 -23.95 -13.76
C GLY A 19 0.48 -23.07 -12.62
N PHE A 20 1.20 -22.00 -12.98
CA PHE A 20 1.86 -21.08 -12.04
C PHE A 20 0.97 -20.56 -10.91
N VAL A 21 -0.33 -20.37 -11.16
CA VAL A 21 -1.29 -19.87 -10.18
C VAL A 21 -1.41 -20.77 -8.95
N LYS A 22 -1.24 -22.09 -9.13
CA LYS A 22 -1.48 -23.07 -8.07
C LYS A 22 -0.24 -23.36 -7.22
N TRP A 23 0.96 -23.30 -7.79
CA TRP A 23 2.19 -23.68 -7.08
C TRP A 23 3.10 -22.49 -6.75
N SER A 24 3.08 -21.42 -7.54
CA SER A 24 3.97 -20.28 -7.29
C SER A 24 3.34 -19.32 -6.28
N ARG A 25 3.89 -19.29 -5.05
CA ARG A 25 3.54 -18.28 -4.03
C ARG A 25 3.82 -16.85 -4.49
N ALA A 26 4.75 -16.67 -5.44
CA ALA A 26 5.09 -15.37 -6.01
C ALA A 26 4.11 -14.93 -7.11
N TYR A 27 3.37 -15.86 -7.73
CA TYR A 27 2.42 -15.54 -8.78
C TYR A 27 1.20 -14.84 -8.20
N SER A 28 0.95 -13.61 -8.65
CA SER A 28 -0.27 -12.89 -8.35
C SER A 28 -0.75 -12.14 -9.58
N GLN A 29 -1.96 -12.46 -10.02
CA GLN A 29 -2.61 -11.83 -11.16
C GLN A 29 -2.82 -10.31 -10.95
N ARG A 30 -2.89 -9.87 -9.69
CA ARG A 30 -3.01 -8.46 -9.30
C ARG A 30 -1.69 -7.94 -8.72
N ARG A 31 -0.55 -8.10 -9.42
CA ARG A 31 0.80 -7.60 -9.03
C ARG A 31 1.00 -7.36 -7.52
N ARG A 32 0.70 -8.36 -6.67
CA ARG A 32 0.63 -8.15 -5.21
C ARG A 32 2.00 -7.88 -4.58
N TYR A 33 3.07 -8.31 -5.25
CA TYR A 33 4.44 -8.30 -4.72
C TYR A 33 5.41 -7.45 -5.55
N ASN A 34 4.92 -6.61 -6.48
CA ASN A 34 5.80 -5.73 -7.26
C ASN A 34 6.32 -4.52 -6.45
N VAL A 35 6.05 -4.51 -5.15
CA VAL A 35 6.48 -3.49 -4.20
C VAL A 35 7.09 -4.24 -3.01
N MET A 36 8.21 -4.94 -3.24
CA MET A 36 9.16 -5.19 -2.15
C MET A 36 9.84 -3.86 -1.84
N THR A 37 9.15 -2.99 -1.11
CA THR A 37 9.78 -1.82 -0.51
C THR A 37 10.26 -2.24 0.87
N THR A 38 11.55 -2.06 1.13
CA THR A 38 12.16 -2.28 2.45
C THR A 38 11.55 -1.39 3.54
N ASN A 39 10.68 -0.43 3.17
CA ASN A 39 9.91 0.41 4.07
C ASN A 39 9.25 -0.33 5.24
N ILE A 40 8.73 -1.54 5.02
CA ILE A 40 8.07 -2.28 6.12
C ILE A 40 9.12 -2.78 7.12
N SER A 41 10.20 -3.39 6.65
CA SER A 41 11.31 -3.85 7.51
C SER A 41 12.06 -2.68 8.16
N GLU A 42 12.27 -1.58 7.45
CA GLU A 42 12.91 -0.37 7.94
C GLU A 42 12.03 0.34 8.98
N GLY A 43 10.73 0.44 8.73
CA GLY A 43 9.75 0.96 9.69
C GLY A 43 9.65 0.11 10.94
N LEU A 44 9.59 -1.22 10.81
CA LEU A 44 9.61 -2.10 11.97
C LEU A 44 10.92 -1.97 12.76
N ASN A 45 12.07 -1.94 12.07
CA ASN A 45 13.37 -1.76 12.72
C ASN A 45 13.49 -0.42 13.45
N SER A 46 12.92 0.66 12.93
CA SER A 46 12.96 1.97 13.57
C SER A 46 12.10 2.02 14.84
N VAL A 47 10.89 1.45 14.81
CA VAL A 47 10.01 1.43 15.99
C VAL A 47 10.51 0.43 17.04
N MET A 48 11.17 -0.66 16.61
CA MET A 48 11.72 -1.68 17.50
C MET A 48 13.14 -1.40 18.00
N LEU A 49 13.69 -0.21 17.75
CA LEU A 49 15.08 0.12 18.11
C LEU A 49 15.38 -0.19 19.59
N LYS A 50 14.46 0.15 20.50
CA LYS A 50 14.56 -0.13 21.94
C LYS A 50 14.26 -1.59 22.31
N ALA A 51 13.38 -2.26 21.55
CA ALA A 51 13.05 -3.66 21.77
C ALA A 51 14.19 -4.61 21.34
N ARG A 52 15.11 -4.15 20.48
CA ARG A 52 16.33 -4.88 20.10
C ARG A 52 17.35 -5.01 21.22
N GLU A 53 17.27 -4.17 22.24
CA GLU A 53 18.10 -4.30 23.46
C GLU A 53 17.59 -5.42 24.39
N LEU A 54 16.38 -5.95 24.12
CA LEU A 54 15.79 -7.06 24.85
C LEU A 54 16.21 -8.41 24.24
N ALA A 55 16.03 -9.48 25.02
CA ALA A 55 16.17 -10.83 24.50
C ALA A 55 15.18 -11.09 23.34
N ILE A 56 15.58 -11.95 22.39
CA ILE A 56 14.78 -12.28 21.19
C ILE A 56 13.35 -12.68 21.57
N CYS A 57 13.18 -13.48 22.64
CA CYS A 57 11.86 -13.90 23.12
C CYS A 57 10.98 -12.70 23.54
N SER A 58 11.53 -11.76 24.30
CA SER A 58 10.82 -10.55 24.73
C SER A 58 10.47 -9.66 23.54
N MET A 59 11.35 -9.56 22.54
CA MET A 59 11.07 -8.84 21.30
C MET A 59 9.89 -9.45 20.54
N LEU A 60 9.80 -10.79 20.48
CA LEU A 60 8.70 -11.52 19.84
C LEU A 60 7.37 -11.35 20.58
N GLU A 61 7.38 -11.17 21.90
CA GLU A 61 6.16 -10.89 22.68
C GLU A 61 5.65 -9.45 22.47
N VAL A 62 6.58 -8.50 22.33
CA VAL A 62 6.25 -7.07 22.16
C VAL A 62 5.70 -6.77 20.76
N MET A 63 6.18 -7.47 19.72
CA MET A 63 5.76 -7.22 18.34
C MET A 63 4.24 -7.36 18.11
N PRO A 64 3.58 -8.48 18.50
CA PRO A 64 2.14 -8.61 18.39
C PRO A 64 1.37 -7.53 19.14
N MET A 65 1.81 -7.15 20.35
CA MET A 65 1.15 -6.10 21.14
C MET A 65 1.20 -4.76 20.41
N MET A 66 2.36 -4.40 19.84
CA MET A 66 2.52 -3.17 19.06
C MET A 66 1.66 -3.17 17.80
N LEU A 67 1.67 -4.27 17.05
CA LEU A 67 0.87 -4.40 15.83
C LEU A 67 -0.63 -4.35 16.12
N GLN A 68 -1.09 -5.07 17.15
CA GLN A 68 -2.48 -5.05 17.57
C GLN A 68 -2.93 -3.64 17.96
N ARG A 69 -2.14 -2.93 18.78
CA ARG A 69 -2.43 -1.54 19.14
C ARG A 69 -2.50 -0.65 17.91
N TRP A 70 -1.53 -0.77 17.00
CA TRP A 70 -1.50 0.04 15.78
C TRP A 70 -2.69 -0.22 14.86
N PHE A 71 -3.11 -1.48 14.68
CA PHE A 71 -4.30 -1.79 13.90
C PHE A 71 -5.59 -1.34 14.58
N PHE A 72 -5.66 -1.44 15.91
CA PHE A 72 -6.79 -0.93 16.69
C PHE A 72 -6.93 0.59 16.55
N GLU A 73 -5.85 1.34 16.73
CA GLU A 73 -5.82 2.80 16.55
C GLU A 73 -6.25 3.18 15.14
N ARG A 74 -5.70 2.53 14.11
CA ARG A 74 -6.09 2.78 12.71
C ARG A 74 -7.55 2.48 12.41
N ARG A 75 -8.11 1.40 12.97
CA ARG A 75 -9.52 1.07 12.80
C ARG A 75 -10.41 2.14 13.44
N ASN A 76 -10.12 2.50 14.68
CA ASN A 76 -10.86 3.56 15.36
C ASN A 76 -10.78 4.88 14.59
N GLU A 77 -9.60 5.25 14.08
CA GLU A 77 -9.45 6.46 13.27
C GLU A 77 -10.36 6.45 12.03
N VAL A 78 -10.49 5.31 11.35
CA VAL A 78 -11.38 5.14 10.19
C VAL A 78 -12.85 5.19 10.59
N ASP A 79 -13.23 4.60 11.73
CA ASP A 79 -14.61 4.66 12.23
C ASP A 79 -15.09 6.09 12.52
N TYR A 80 -14.16 7.02 12.80
CA TYR A 80 -14.45 8.45 12.93
C TYR A 80 -14.39 9.24 11.62
N GLN A 81 -13.96 8.64 10.51
CA GLN A 81 -13.95 9.31 9.21
C GLN A 81 -15.34 9.32 8.58
N VAL A 82 -15.70 10.47 8.00
CA VAL A 82 -16.99 10.68 7.33
C VAL A 82 -16.94 10.21 5.88
N THR A 83 -15.74 10.12 5.30
CA THR A 83 -15.54 9.70 3.90
C THR A 83 -14.66 8.47 3.81
N ASP A 84 -14.73 7.78 2.66
CA ASP A 84 -13.87 6.63 2.35
C ASP A 84 -12.41 7.03 2.05
N PHE A 85 -12.08 8.32 2.09
CA PHE A 85 -10.74 8.82 1.78
C PHE A 85 -9.85 8.89 3.02
N THR A 86 -8.57 8.56 2.84
CA THR A 86 -7.58 8.80 3.89
C THR A 86 -7.45 10.30 4.18
N LYS A 87 -7.12 10.66 5.43
CA LYS A 87 -6.93 12.07 5.84
C LYS A 87 -6.04 12.88 4.89
N THR A 88 -5.02 12.26 4.32
CA THR A 88 -4.14 12.89 3.32
C THR A 88 -4.90 13.26 2.05
N ILE A 89 -5.69 12.34 1.52
CA ILE A 89 -6.50 12.57 0.32
C ILE A 89 -7.61 13.59 0.60
N GLU A 90 -8.27 13.50 1.76
CA GLU A 90 -9.23 14.52 2.19
C GLU A 90 -8.60 15.92 2.26
N GLY A 91 -7.38 16.03 2.79
CA GLY A 91 -6.63 17.29 2.84
C GLY A 91 -6.36 17.86 1.45
N ILE A 92 -5.88 17.03 0.52
CA ILE A 92 -5.65 17.42 -0.88
C ILE A 92 -6.97 17.85 -1.53
N LEU A 93 -8.03 17.06 -1.37
CA LEU A 93 -9.33 17.35 -1.96
C LEU A 93 -9.89 18.67 -1.44
N LYS A 94 -9.78 18.92 -0.14
CA LYS A 94 -10.21 20.16 0.48
C LYS A 94 -9.47 21.36 -0.10
N GLU A 95 -8.14 21.25 -0.26
CA GLU A 95 -7.35 22.31 -0.88
C GLU A 95 -7.77 22.58 -2.33
N GLN A 96 -8.00 21.53 -3.13
CA GLN A 96 -8.46 21.66 -4.51
C GLN A 96 -9.85 22.30 -4.59
N ILE A 97 -10.76 21.91 -3.70
CA ILE A 97 -12.10 22.52 -3.62
C ILE A 97 -11.97 24.02 -3.30
N GLU A 98 -11.17 24.40 -2.31
CA GLU A 98 -10.99 25.82 -1.97
C GLU A 98 -10.36 26.61 -3.12
N ARG A 99 -9.37 26.04 -3.83
CA ARG A 99 -8.79 26.67 -5.03
C ARG A 99 -9.85 26.87 -6.12
N SER A 100 -10.65 25.83 -6.39
CA SER A 100 -11.69 25.85 -7.43
C SER A 100 -12.74 26.95 -7.23
N ARG A 101 -13.04 27.34 -5.99
CA ARG A 101 -13.99 28.42 -5.67
C ARG A 101 -13.58 29.78 -6.24
N SER A 102 -12.29 29.99 -6.47
CA SER A 102 -11.78 31.25 -7.01
C SER A 102 -11.66 31.26 -8.54
N MET A 103 -11.79 30.09 -9.18
CA MET A 103 -11.67 29.91 -10.62
C MET A 103 -12.94 30.38 -11.35
N LYS A 104 -12.77 30.96 -12.53
CA LYS A 104 -13.87 31.32 -13.42
C LYS A 104 -14.10 30.23 -14.45
N VAL A 105 -15.36 29.83 -14.64
CA VAL A 105 -15.74 28.83 -15.65
C VAL A 105 -16.55 29.52 -16.73
N ASN A 106 -16.04 29.52 -17.95
CA ASN A 106 -16.69 30.12 -19.12
C ASN A 106 -17.09 29.02 -20.12
N PRO A 107 -18.28 29.09 -20.74
CA PRO A 107 -18.64 28.16 -21.81
C PRO A 107 -17.82 28.44 -23.07
N ALA A 108 -17.12 27.43 -23.58
CA ALA A 108 -16.41 27.48 -24.85
C ALA A 108 -17.26 26.91 -26.01
N ASN A 109 -18.05 25.87 -25.74
CA ASN A 109 -19.14 25.39 -26.59
C ASN A 109 -20.17 24.59 -25.76
N ASN A 110 -21.18 24.00 -26.40
CA ASN A 110 -22.24 23.23 -25.71
C ASN A 110 -21.76 22.03 -24.87
N MET A 111 -20.50 21.61 -25.00
CA MET A 111 -19.91 20.46 -24.28
C MET A 111 -18.54 20.77 -23.66
N LYS A 112 -18.03 22.00 -23.81
CA LYS A 112 -16.68 22.38 -23.35
C LYS A 112 -16.75 23.67 -22.57
N TYR A 113 -16.06 23.68 -21.44
CA TYR A 113 -15.92 24.83 -20.57
C TYR A 113 -14.43 25.14 -20.39
N GLN A 114 -14.09 26.42 -20.44
CA GLN A 114 -12.77 26.93 -20.12
C GLN A 114 -12.76 27.33 -18.65
N VAL A 115 -11.79 26.79 -17.91
CA VAL A 115 -11.55 27.16 -16.50
C VAL A 115 -10.34 28.08 -16.46
N ILE A 116 -10.50 29.26 -15.88
CA ILE A 116 -9.46 30.27 -15.72
C ILE A 116 -9.16 30.42 -14.23
N ASP A 117 -7.91 30.15 -13.87
CA ASP A 117 -7.41 30.37 -12.51
C ASP A 117 -7.04 31.85 -12.33
N ARG A 118 -7.20 32.40 -11.13
CA ARG A 118 -6.90 33.82 -10.84
C ARG A 118 -5.39 34.13 -10.84
N THR A 119 -4.55 33.11 -10.78
CA THR A 119 -3.09 33.21 -10.67
C THR A 119 -2.35 33.18 -12.01
N SER A 120 -3.05 33.21 -13.15
CA SER A 120 -2.44 33.31 -14.49
C SER A 120 -2.62 34.69 -15.11
#